data_AF-A2GUM7-F1
#
_entry.id   AF-A2GUM7-F1
#
_cell.length_a   1.000
_cell.length_b   1.000
_cell.length_c   1.000
_cell.angle_alpha   90.00
_cell.angle_beta   90.00
_cell.angle_gamma   90.00
#
_symmetry.space_group_name_H-M   'P 1'
#
loop_
_entity.id
_entity.type
_entity.pdbx_description
1 polymer ?
#
loop_
_entity_poly.entity_id
_entity_poly.type
_entity_poly.pdbx_seq_one_letter_code
_entity_poly.pdbx_strand_id
1 'polypeptide(L)'
;MQIVFSDGKLQSTAQDLITINNSLLDLICFLLTKDIDCNSITESLGLFFFHNLSDLGNEEIVRFVYTFLRTISKVRPIIAHPMSATRVQWIFLSPLSLSKHFLINMTNNMKPLSTNAMYSPYSKLTSQFLLSTQQCFGGRDPDTFALCAGFLARLLSNLDEICYSIRQRIAFALFPLIDLCSNHFESPLFMSNKRMQIALIPFVLFLIKNSEQKQLLSFFHSLSISFKCHFISFLN
;
A
#
# COMPACT_ATOMS: atom_id res chain seq x y z
N MET A 1 -9.16 21.17 24.32
CA MET A 1 -9.81 20.86 23.03
C MET A 1 -11.23 20.44 23.34
N GLN A 2 -12.23 21.28 23.08
CA GLN A 2 -13.63 20.91 23.27
C GLN A 2 -14.08 20.18 22.00
N ILE A 3 -14.35 18.88 22.13
CA ILE A 3 -14.89 18.08 21.05
C ILE A 3 -16.41 18.33 21.03
N VAL A 4 -16.90 18.98 19.97
CA VAL A 4 -18.33 19.25 19.78
C VAL A 4 -18.88 18.23 18.78
N PHE A 5 -19.90 17.50 19.20
CA PHE A 5 -20.68 16.62 18.32
C PHE A 5 -22.00 17.31 17.97
N SER A 6 -22.30 17.48 16.69
CA SER A 6 -23.65 17.84 16.22
C SER A 6 -24.11 16.80 15.20
N ASP A 7 -25.35 16.33 15.30
CA ASP A 7 -25.94 15.35 14.39
C ASP A 7 -25.10 14.08 14.17
N GLY A 8 -24.39 13.63 15.21
CA GLY A 8 -23.54 12.43 15.15
C GLY A 8 -22.23 12.61 14.37
N LYS A 9 -21.92 13.82 13.89
CA LYS A 9 -20.62 14.14 13.27
C LYS A 9 -19.74 14.94 14.23
N LEU A 10 -18.46 14.58 14.25
CA LEU A 10 -17.41 15.36 14.90
C LEU A 10 -17.33 16.71 14.16
N GLN A 11 -17.64 17.83 14.83
CA GLN A 11 -17.32 19.14 14.28
C GLN A 11 -15.82 19.39 14.51
N SER A 12 -15.00 18.86 13.62
CA SER A 12 -13.55 18.97 13.67
C SER A 12 -13.03 19.70 12.44
N THR A 13 -12.11 20.62 12.64
CA THR A 13 -11.31 21.17 11.54
C THR A 13 -10.36 20.09 11.02
N ALA A 14 -9.86 20.23 9.78
CA ALA A 14 -8.81 19.35 9.25
C ALA A 14 -7.59 19.29 10.20
N GLN A 15 -7.29 20.39 10.89
CA GLN A 15 -6.21 20.48 11.88
C GLN A 15 -6.47 19.62 13.13
N ASP A 16 -7.72 19.54 13.59
CA ASP A 16 -8.09 18.68 14.73
C ASP A 16 -7.93 17.20 14.35
N LEU A 17 -8.39 16.83 13.15
CA LEU A 17 -8.21 15.47 12.61
C LEU A 17 -6.73 15.10 12.50
N ILE A 18 -5.89 16.00 11.98
CA ILE A 18 -4.43 15.80 11.90
C ILE A 18 -3.83 15.60 13.30
N THR A 19 -4.25 16.39 14.29
CA THR A 19 -3.76 16.29 15.67
C THR A 19 -4.13 14.95 16.31
N ILE A 20 -5.37 14.50 16.15
CA ILE A 20 -5.85 13.21 16.65
C ILE A 20 -5.05 12.06 16.01
N ASN A 21 -4.93 12.10 14.68
CA ASN A 21 -4.22 11.08 13.90
C ASN A 21 -2.74 10.96 14.30
N ASN A 22 -2.04 12.09 14.51
CA ASN A 22 -0.66 12.08 14.99
C ASN A 22 -0.53 11.54 16.42
N SER A 23 -1.44 11.94 17.32
CA SER A 23 -1.43 11.47 18.72
C SER A 23 -1.65 9.95 18.81
N LEU A 24 -2.55 9.41 17.98
CA LEU A 24 -2.79 7.96 17.89
C LEU A 24 -1.58 7.22 17.28
N LEU A 25 -0.92 7.79 16.27
CA LEU A 25 0.32 7.23 15.73
C LEU A 25 1.42 7.16 16.80
N ASP A 26 1.60 8.21 17.61
CA ASP A 26 2.58 8.23 18.69
C ASP A 26 2.29 7.15 19.73
N LEU A 27 1.01 6.97 20.09
CA LEU A 27 0.58 5.90 20.99
C LEU A 27 0.86 4.50 20.41
N ILE A 28 0.55 4.27 19.13
CA ILE A 28 0.86 3.00 18.45
C ILE A 28 2.37 2.72 18.48
N CYS A 29 3.20 3.73 18.21
CA CYS A 29 4.65 3.60 18.27
C CYS A 29 5.12 3.24 19.68
N PHE A 30 4.59 3.91 20.70
CA PHE A 30 4.88 3.60 22.10
C PHE A 30 4.53 2.13 22.42
N LEU A 31 3.32 1.69 22.08
CA LEU A 31 2.88 0.31 22.34
C LEU A 31 3.77 -0.72 21.62
N LEU A 32 4.12 -0.48 20.35
CA LEU A 32 5.06 -1.33 19.61
C LEU A 32 6.42 -1.44 20.30
N THR A 33 6.97 -0.33 20.81
CA THR A 33 8.27 -0.35 21.53
C THR A 33 8.19 -1.04 22.89
N LYS A 34 6.99 -1.23 23.43
CA LYS A 34 6.73 -1.99 24.67
C LYS A 34 6.31 -3.42 24.41
N ASP A 35 6.34 -3.87 23.15
CA ASP A 35 5.87 -5.20 22.72
C ASP A 35 4.42 -5.48 23.15
N ILE A 36 3.59 -4.42 23.18
CA ILE A 36 2.16 -4.51 23.48
C ILE A 36 1.40 -4.58 22.16
N ASP A 37 0.47 -5.52 22.05
CA ASP A 37 -0.40 -5.62 20.88
C ASP A 37 -1.20 -4.33 20.67
N CYS A 38 -1.09 -3.78 19.47
CA CYS A 38 -1.72 -2.53 19.06
C CYS A 38 -2.54 -2.68 17.78
N ASN A 39 -2.89 -3.91 17.39
CA ASN A 39 -3.66 -4.18 16.17
C ASN A 39 -5.02 -3.49 16.19
N SER A 40 -5.80 -3.63 17.29
CA SER A 40 -7.15 -3.06 17.36
C SER A 40 -7.18 -1.52 17.34
N ILE A 41 -6.21 -0.88 18.00
CA ILE A 41 -6.10 0.60 17.96
C ILE A 41 -5.62 1.08 16.58
N THR A 42 -4.74 0.31 15.92
CA THR A 42 -4.30 0.58 14.55
C THR A 42 -5.46 0.46 13.55
N GLU A 43 -6.29 -0.57 13.69
CA GLU A 43 -7.50 -0.75 12.88
C GLU A 43 -8.47 0.40 13.09
N SER A 44 -8.71 0.79 14.35
CA SER A 44 -9.57 1.92 14.71
C SER A 44 -9.07 3.23 14.10
N LEU A 45 -7.74 3.47 14.12
CA LEU A 45 -7.13 4.62 13.46
C LEU A 45 -7.30 4.56 11.93
N GLY A 46 -7.08 3.40 11.31
CA GLY A 46 -7.28 3.21 9.87
C GLY A 46 -8.72 3.50 9.43
N LEU A 47 -9.70 3.00 10.19
CA LEU A 47 -11.12 3.25 9.94
C LEU A 47 -11.50 4.71 10.19
N PHE A 48 -11.05 5.29 11.31
CA PHE A 48 -11.26 6.70 11.60
C PHE A 48 -10.70 7.59 10.49
N PHE A 49 -9.46 7.35 10.07
CA PHE A 49 -8.84 8.09 8.97
C PHE A 49 -9.61 7.92 7.66
N PHE A 50 -10.05 6.69 7.34
CA PHE A 50 -10.85 6.39 6.15
C PHE A 50 -12.20 7.14 6.14
N HIS A 51 -12.92 7.16 7.26
CA HIS A 51 -14.22 7.82 7.36
C HIS A 51 -14.15 9.35 7.26
N ASN A 52 -12.99 9.94 7.58
CA ASN A 52 -12.77 11.38 7.51
C ASN A 52 -11.99 11.82 6.26
N LEU A 53 -11.81 10.95 5.25
CA LEU A 53 -11.07 11.31 4.03
C LEU A 53 -11.70 12.48 3.27
N SER A 54 -13.03 12.63 3.31
CA SER A 54 -13.74 13.75 2.65
C SER A 54 -13.45 15.10 3.29
N ASP A 55 -13.06 15.11 4.56
CA ASP A 55 -12.82 16.31 5.35
C ASP A 55 -11.32 16.72 5.32
N LEU A 56 -10.50 15.96 4.59
CA LEU A 56 -9.06 16.19 4.41
C LEU A 56 -8.74 16.51 2.95
N GLY A 57 -7.81 17.43 2.73
CA GLY A 57 -7.23 17.70 1.44
C GLY A 57 -6.30 16.57 0.97
N ASN A 58 -6.14 16.42 -0.35
CA ASN A 58 -5.29 15.39 -0.95
C ASN A 58 -3.84 15.40 -0.41
N GLU A 59 -3.26 16.58 -0.20
CA GLU A 59 -1.91 16.72 0.36
C GLU A 59 -1.84 16.21 1.80
N GLU A 60 -2.87 16.45 2.60
CA GLU A 60 -2.95 16.03 3.99
C GLU A 60 -3.08 14.52 4.09
N ILE A 61 -3.89 13.91 3.21
CA ILE A 61 -4.03 12.46 3.09
C ILE A 61 -2.68 11.82 2.76
N VAL A 62 -2.01 12.30 1.71
CA VAL A 62 -0.70 11.77 1.27
C VAL A 62 0.35 11.95 2.36
N ARG A 63 0.39 13.13 2.99
CA ARG A 63 1.34 13.45 4.05
C ARG A 63 1.13 12.54 5.25
N PHE A 64 -0.11 12.34 5.69
CA PHE A 64 -0.38 11.52 6.87
C PHE A 64 -0.03 10.05 6.61
N VAL A 65 -0.49 9.46 5.50
CA VAL A 65 -0.15 8.06 5.18
C VAL A 65 1.36 7.88 5.05
N TYR A 66 2.06 8.81 4.41
CA TYR A 66 3.52 8.77 4.34
C TYR A 66 4.17 8.81 5.72
N THR A 67 3.73 9.74 6.58
CA THR A 67 4.24 9.87 7.95
C THR A 67 3.98 8.60 8.74
N PHE A 68 2.77 8.04 8.69
CA PHE A 68 2.42 6.80 9.34
C PHE A 68 3.37 5.67 8.92
N LEU A 69 3.45 5.37 7.62
CA LEU A 69 4.31 4.30 7.10
C LEU A 69 5.77 4.51 7.51
N ARG A 70 6.30 5.72 7.30
CA ARG A 70 7.70 6.02 7.59
C ARG A 70 8.03 5.94 9.08
N THR A 71 7.15 6.41 9.95
CA THR A 71 7.35 6.35 11.40
C THR A 71 7.36 4.89 11.87
N ILE A 72 6.40 4.07 11.44
CA ILE A 72 6.39 2.65 11.79
C ILE A 72 7.63 1.93 11.22
N SER A 73 8.07 2.24 10.01
CA SER A 73 9.32 1.69 9.46
C SER A 73 10.58 2.08 10.25
N LYS A 74 10.60 3.25 10.91
CA LYS A 74 11.70 3.64 11.81
C LYS A 74 11.68 2.90 13.14
N VAL A 75 10.50 2.49 13.61
CA VAL A 75 10.32 1.68 14.83
C VAL A 75 10.66 0.20 14.56
N ARG A 76 10.44 -0.29 13.35
CA ARG A 76 10.72 -1.68 12.96
C ARG A 76 12.09 -2.25 13.41
N PRO A 77 13.25 -1.59 13.24
CA PRO A 77 14.54 -2.15 13.63
C PRO A 77 14.81 -2.17 15.14
N ILE A 78 14.01 -1.49 15.96
CA ILE A 78 14.23 -1.35 17.41
C ILE A 78 13.30 -2.22 18.27
N ILE A 79 12.35 -2.93 17.66
CA ILE A 79 11.39 -3.79 18.37
C ILE A 79 11.77 -5.28 18.29
N ALA A 80 11.31 -6.07 19.26
CA ALA A 80 11.59 -7.50 19.36
C ALA A 80 11.05 -8.30 18.15
N HIS A 81 9.89 -7.90 17.64
CA HIS A 81 9.22 -8.56 16.52
C HIS A 81 9.03 -7.59 15.34
N PRO A 82 10.02 -7.45 14.44
CA PRO A 82 9.96 -6.51 13.31
C PRO A 82 8.75 -6.69 12.39
N MET A 83 8.19 -7.90 12.33
CA MET A 83 6.97 -8.16 11.54
C MET A 83 5.71 -7.57 12.17
N SER A 84 5.68 -7.31 13.48
CA SER A 84 4.57 -6.59 14.12
C SER A 84 4.46 -5.17 13.58
N ALA A 85 5.58 -4.48 13.32
CA ALA A 85 5.58 -3.17 12.67
C ALA A 85 5.02 -3.24 11.24
N THR A 86 5.47 -4.22 10.45
CA THR A 86 4.93 -4.43 9.09
C THR A 86 3.43 -4.72 9.13
N ARG A 87 2.97 -5.55 10.08
CA ARG A 87 1.55 -5.85 10.27
C ARG A 87 0.73 -4.61 10.57
N VAL A 88 1.19 -3.76 11.49
CA VAL A 88 0.56 -2.47 11.83
C VAL A 88 0.40 -1.58 10.60
N GLN A 89 1.42 -1.52 9.71
CA GLN A 89 1.29 -0.79 8.44
C GLN A 89 0.13 -1.31 7.59
N TRP A 90 0.00 -2.62 7.44
CA TRP A 90 -1.04 -3.22 6.61
C TRP A 90 -2.43 -3.19 7.24
N ILE A 91 -2.54 -3.25 8.56
CA ILE A 91 -3.80 -3.03 9.27
C ILE A 91 -4.29 -1.60 9.02
N PHE A 92 -3.43 -0.60 9.21
CA PHE A 92 -3.79 0.80 8.97
C PHE A 92 -4.19 1.06 7.51
N LEU A 93 -3.46 0.48 6.55
CA LEU A 93 -3.75 0.65 5.13
C LEU A 93 -5.05 -0.06 4.71
N SER A 94 -5.43 -1.16 5.37
CA SER A 94 -6.52 -2.05 4.92
C SER A 94 -7.81 -1.32 4.49
N PRO A 95 -8.37 -0.38 5.29
CA PRO A 95 -9.59 0.35 4.91
C PRO A 95 -9.42 1.22 3.66
N LEU A 96 -8.22 1.75 3.43
CA LEU A 96 -7.93 2.62 2.27
C LEU A 96 -7.99 1.87 0.93
N SER A 97 -7.96 0.53 0.93
CA SER A 97 -8.17 -0.26 -0.29
C SER A 97 -9.55 -0.04 -0.92
N LEU A 98 -10.52 0.42 -0.13
CA LEU A 98 -11.88 0.70 -0.58
C LEU A 98 -12.02 2.10 -1.22
N SER A 99 -10.98 2.92 -1.20
CA SER A 99 -11.02 4.28 -1.74
C SER A 99 -10.12 4.43 -2.96
N LYS A 100 -10.73 4.76 -4.12
CA LYS A 100 -9.98 5.17 -5.33
C LYS A 100 -9.13 6.42 -5.10
N HIS A 101 -9.54 7.30 -4.20
CA HIS A 101 -8.83 8.56 -3.91
C HIS A 101 -7.42 8.30 -3.40
N PHE A 102 -7.21 7.24 -2.60
CA PHE A 102 -5.88 6.90 -2.11
C PHE A 102 -4.90 6.61 -3.26
N LEU A 103 -5.30 5.76 -4.22
CA LEU A 103 -4.46 5.40 -5.38
C LEU A 103 -4.17 6.59 -6.29
N ILE A 104 -5.20 7.39 -6.56
CA ILE A 104 -5.08 8.61 -7.36
C ILE A 104 -4.07 9.55 -6.66
N ASN A 105 -4.24 9.77 -5.37
CA ASN A 105 -3.37 10.64 -4.59
C ASN A 105 -1.93 10.15 -4.49
N MET A 106 -1.68 8.84 -4.42
CA MET A 106 -0.32 8.28 -4.46
C MET A 106 0.43 8.64 -5.74
N THR A 107 -0.28 8.80 -6.86
CA THR A 107 0.29 8.98 -8.20
C THR A 107 0.11 10.37 -8.77
N ASN A 108 -0.71 11.22 -8.16
CA ASN A 108 -1.01 12.57 -8.64
C ASN A 108 0.25 13.43 -8.88
N ASN A 109 1.27 13.28 -8.03
CA ASN A 109 2.50 14.06 -8.11
C ASN A 109 3.56 13.50 -9.08
N MET A 110 3.30 12.34 -9.71
CA MET A 110 4.21 11.78 -10.71
C MET A 110 4.04 12.55 -12.02
N LYS A 111 4.98 13.46 -12.30
CA LYS A 111 4.99 14.26 -13.53
C LYS A 111 5.43 13.39 -14.71
N PRO A 112 4.77 13.45 -15.89
CA PRO A 112 5.29 12.80 -17.08
C PRO A 112 6.68 13.35 -17.43
N LEU A 113 7.60 12.48 -17.82
CA LEU A 113 8.94 12.88 -18.25
C LEU A 113 9.02 12.91 -19.78
N SER A 114 9.79 13.84 -20.33
CA SER A 114 9.96 14.00 -21.77
C SER A 114 10.96 13.00 -22.40
N THR A 115 11.71 12.26 -21.59
CA THR A 115 12.85 11.42 -22.02
C THR A 115 12.78 10.02 -21.40
N ASN A 116 12.74 8.97 -22.24
CA ASN A 116 12.87 7.51 -21.98
C ASN A 116 12.05 6.85 -20.84
N ALA A 117 11.63 7.59 -19.82
CA ALA A 117 10.75 7.18 -18.73
C ALA A 117 9.41 7.90 -18.89
N MET A 118 8.30 7.20 -18.63
CA MET A 118 6.96 7.75 -18.86
C MET A 118 6.53 8.74 -17.78
N TYR A 119 6.91 8.49 -16.51
CA TYR A 119 6.63 9.35 -15.37
C TYR A 119 7.86 9.50 -14.46
N SER A 120 7.90 10.56 -13.67
CA SER A 120 8.86 10.76 -12.59
C SER A 120 8.73 9.61 -11.60
N PRO A 121 9.81 8.85 -11.35
CA PRO A 121 9.75 7.62 -10.57
C PRO A 121 9.58 7.86 -9.06
N TYR A 122 9.64 9.11 -8.59
CA TYR A 122 9.75 9.43 -7.17
C TYR A 122 8.50 10.08 -6.58
N SER A 123 7.71 9.28 -5.89
CA SER A 123 6.78 9.73 -4.86
C SER A 123 7.22 9.13 -3.52
N LYS A 124 7.43 9.99 -2.51
CA LYS A 124 7.84 9.56 -1.16
C LYS A 124 6.88 8.52 -0.57
N LEU A 125 5.58 8.70 -0.81
CA LEU A 125 4.55 7.76 -0.37
C LEU A 125 4.66 6.43 -1.13
N THR A 126 4.76 6.46 -2.46
CA THR A 126 4.94 5.25 -3.26
C THR A 126 6.17 4.45 -2.84
N SER A 127 7.30 5.11 -2.57
CA SER A 127 8.50 4.42 -2.10
C SER A 127 8.28 3.73 -0.74
N GLN A 128 7.56 4.35 0.19
CA GLN A 128 7.24 3.72 1.48
C GLN A 128 6.24 2.57 1.32
N PHE A 129 5.26 2.72 0.44
CA PHE A 129 4.32 1.66 0.11
C PHE A 129 5.04 0.43 -0.46
N LEU A 130 5.88 0.61 -1.49
CA LEU A 130 6.66 -0.49 -2.08
C LEU A 130 7.59 -1.16 -1.06
N LEU A 131 8.25 -0.37 -0.20
CA LEU A 131 9.11 -0.89 0.87
C LEU A 131 8.33 -1.76 1.86
N SER A 132 7.14 -1.31 2.30
CA SER A 132 6.29 -2.08 3.20
C SER A 132 5.79 -3.38 2.56
N THR A 133 5.47 -3.34 1.25
CA THR A 133 5.10 -4.55 0.49
C THR A 133 6.25 -5.55 0.41
N GLN A 134 7.47 -5.08 0.12
CA GLN A 134 8.65 -5.93 0.09
C GLN A 134 8.93 -6.56 1.47
N GLN A 135 8.81 -5.78 2.55
CA GLN A 135 8.98 -6.28 3.92
C GLN A 135 7.93 -7.33 4.28
N CYS A 136 6.69 -7.17 3.81
CA CYS A 136 5.63 -8.14 3.98
C CYS A 136 5.96 -9.48 3.29
N PHE A 137 6.35 -9.43 2.01
CA PHE A 137 6.61 -10.62 1.20
C PHE A 137 7.87 -11.39 1.69
N GLY A 138 8.86 -10.69 2.22
CA GLY A 138 10.06 -11.30 2.81
C GLY A 138 9.90 -11.78 4.26
N GLY A 139 8.83 -11.37 4.95
CA GLY A 139 8.68 -11.48 6.39
C GLY A 139 8.31 -12.85 6.96
N ARG A 140 7.94 -13.81 6.11
CA ARG A 140 7.44 -15.15 6.47
C ARG A 140 6.29 -15.16 7.50
N ASP A 141 5.44 -14.12 7.48
CA ASP A 141 4.27 -14.01 8.35
C ASP A 141 2.97 -14.14 7.52
N PRO A 142 2.21 -15.24 7.66
CA PRO A 142 1.04 -15.51 6.81
C PRO A 142 -0.08 -14.47 6.94
N ASP A 143 -0.31 -13.97 8.16
CA ASP A 143 -1.40 -13.02 8.42
C ASP A 143 -1.11 -11.65 7.81
N THR A 144 0.11 -11.16 7.98
CA THR A 144 0.55 -9.89 7.34
C THR A 144 0.54 -10.02 5.83
N PHE A 145 0.95 -11.18 5.31
CA PHE A 145 0.82 -11.46 3.87
C PHE A 145 -0.63 -11.42 3.40
N ALA A 146 -1.56 -12.05 4.12
CA ALA A 146 -2.97 -12.04 3.77
C ALA A 146 -3.56 -10.61 3.79
N LEU A 147 -3.17 -9.76 4.75
CA LEU A 147 -3.55 -8.35 4.78
C LEU A 147 -3.07 -7.60 3.54
N CYS A 148 -1.79 -7.75 3.18
CA CYS A 148 -1.20 -7.11 2.02
C CYS A 148 -1.82 -7.62 0.70
N ALA A 149 -1.93 -8.93 0.52
CA ALA A 149 -2.51 -9.53 -0.68
C ALA A 149 -3.99 -9.15 -0.82
N GLY A 150 -4.74 -9.19 0.27
CA GLY A 150 -6.13 -8.74 0.31
C GLY A 150 -6.28 -7.25 -0.03
N PHE A 151 -5.37 -6.41 0.46
CA PHE A 151 -5.32 -5.00 0.08
C PHE A 151 -5.12 -4.85 -1.43
N LEU A 152 -4.07 -5.46 -2.00
CA LEU A 152 -3.75 -5.39 -3.43
C LEU A 152 -4.87 -5.93 -4.33
N ALA A 153 -5.53 -7.02 -3.92
CA ALA A 153 -6.67 -7.57 -4.65
C ALA A 153 -7.88 -6.61 -4.65
N ARG A 154 -8.19 -6.00 -3.49
CA ARG A 154 -9.29 -5.02 -3.36
C ARG A 154 -9.02 -3.70 -4.08
N LEU A 155 -7.75 -3.34 -4.31
CA LEU A 155 -7.41 -2.16 -5.11
C LEU A 155 -8.09 -2.17 -6.47
N LEU A 156 -8.31 -3.35 -7.05
CA LEU A 156 -8.89 -3.53 -8.38
C LEU A 156 -10.38 -3.22 -8.44
N SER A 157 -11.10 -3.38 -7.33
CA SER A 157 -12.55 -3.25 -7.28
C SER A 157 -13.05 -1.85 -7.67
N ASN A 158 -12.18 -0.84 -7.60
CA ASN A 158 -12.53 0.56 -7.87
C ASN A 158 -11.87 1.13 -9.14
N LEU A 159 -11.17 0.31 -9.94
CA LEU A 159 -10.34 0.82 -11.06
C LEU A 159 -11.11 1.02 -12.35
N ASP A 160 -12.25 0.35 -12.55
CA ASP A 160 -13.04 0.52 -13.77
C ASP A 160 -13.64 1.93 -13.92
N GLU A 161 -13.83 2.62 -12.79
CA GLU A 161 -14.31 4.02 -12.75
C GLU A 161 -13.20 5.05 -13.00
N ILE A 162 -11.93 4.63 -13.09
CA ILE A 162 -10.79 5.54 -13.22
C ILE A 162 -10.43 5.73 -14.70
N CYS A 163 -10.17 6.98 -15.10
CA CYS A 163 -9.78 7.27 -16.47
C CYS A 163 -8.46 6.57 -16.86
N TYR A 164 -8.35 6.19 -18.13
CA TYR A 164 -7.25 5.36 -18.61
C TYR A 164 -5.86 5.95 -18.33
N SER A 165 -5.69 7.26 -18.51
CA SER A 165 -4.41 7.96 -18.24
C SER A 165 -3.95 7.82 -16.78
N ILE A 166 -4.87 7.86 -15.81
CA ILE A 166 -4.56 7.66 -14.40
C ILE A 166 -4.24 6.19 -14.14
N ARG A 167 -4.97 5.24 -14.75
CA ARG A 167 -4.66 3.81 -14.64
C ARG A 167 -3.26 3.48 -15.13
N GLN A 168 -2.81 4.07 -16.23
CA GLN A 168 -1.44 3.91 -16.73
C GLN A 168 -0.41 4.43 -15.71
N ARG A 169 -0.69 5.58 -15.07
CA ARG A 169 0.19 6.13 -14.04
C ARG A 169 0.26 5.25 -12.79
N ILE A 170 -0.87 4.69 -12.37
CA ILE A 170 -0.94 3.70 -11.28
C ILE A 170 -0.15 2.45 -11.64
N ALA A 171 -0.34 1.92 -12.85
CA ALA A 171 0.39 0.76 -13.33
C ALA A 171 1.90 1.01 -13.35
N PHE A 172 2.34 2.18 -13.82
CA PHE A 172 3.75 2.58 -13.78
C PHE A 172 4.30 2.64 -12.34
N ALA A 173 3.57 3.28 -11.42
CA ALA A 173 3.99 3.42 -10.02
C ALA A 173 4.14 2.08 -9.29
N LEU A 174 3.24 1.14 -9.57
CA LEU A 174 3.16 -0.16 -8.91
C LEU A 174 3.86 -1.27 -9.70
N PHE A 175 4.40 -0.97 -10.88
CA PHE A 175 5.09 -1.92 -11.76
C PHE A 175 6.15 -2.77 -11.05
N PRO A 176 6.97 -2.24 -10.12
CA PRO A 176 7.96 -3.05 -9.40
C PRO A 176 7.36 -4.23 -8.60
N LEU A 177 6.06 -4.20 -8.29
CA LEU A 177 5.39 -5.28 -7.58
C LEU A 177 5.16 -6.53 -8.42
N ILE A 178 5.27 -6.45 -9.76
CA ILE A 178 5.20 -7.63 -10.64
C ILE A 178 6.32 -8.60 -10.28
N ASP A 179 7.55 -8.10 -10.21
CA ASP A 179 8.74 -8.89 -9.87
C ASP A 179 8.60 -9.51 -8.47
N LEU A 180 8.12 -8.71 -7.50
CA LEU A 180 7.89 -9.19 -6.14
C LEU A 180 6.84 -10.30 -6.08
N CYS A 181 5.71 -10.18 -6.80
CA CYS A 181 4.67 -11.21 -6.82
C CYS A 181 5.17 -12.50 -7.44
N SER A 182 5.88 -12.43 -8.56
CA SER A 182 6.37 -13.62 -9.26
C SER A 182 7.50 -14.32 -8.52
N ASN A 183 8.45 -13.59 -7.93
CA ASN A 183 9.56 -14.18 -7.18
C ASN A 183 9.11 -14.92 -5.91
N HIS A 184 8.03 -14.45 -5.28
CA HIS A 184 7.53 -15.04 -4.04
C HIS A 184 6.41 -16.07 -4.24
N PHE A 185 5.86 -16.20 -5.46
CA PHE A 185 4.72 -17.08 -5.72
C PHE A 185 4.97 -18.55 -5.36
N GLU A 186 6.16 -19.05 -5.66
CA GLU A 186 6.57 -20.43 -5.37
C GLU A 186 7.11 -20.59 -3.94
N SER A 187 7.14 -19.53 -3.14
CA SER A 187 7.62 -19.63 -1.75
C SER A 187 6.64 -20.44 -0.89
N PRO A 188 7.13 -21.16 0.15
CA PRO A 188 6.26 -21.96 1.02
C PRO A 188 5.12 -21.16 1.66
N LEU A 189 5.37 -19.88 1.96
CA LEU A 189 4.37 -18.96 2.51
C LEU A 189 3.21 -18.75 1.53
N PHE A 190 3.50 -18.65 0.23
CA PHE A 190 2.49 -18.47 -0.80
C PHE A 190 1.78 -19.79 -1.10
N MET A 191 2.53 -20.89 -1.23
CA MET A 191 1.97 -22.21 -1.52
C MET A 191 0.99 -22.69 -0.43
N SER A 192 1.20 -22.28 0.82
CA SER A 192 0.28 -22.58 1.93
C SER A 192 -1.03 -21.77 1.90
N ASN A 193 -1.12 -20.67 1.12
CA ASN A 193 -2.31 -19.84 1.01
C ASN A 193 -2.74 -19.59 -0.45
N LYS A 194 -3.15 -20.67 -1.12
CA LYS A 194 -3.55 -20.68 -2.55
C LYS A 194 -4.64 -19.66 -2.91
N ARG A 195 -5.55 -19.33 -1.98
CA ARG A 195 -6.59 -18.32 -2.23
C ARG A 195 -6.00 -16.93 -2.43
N MET A 196 -5.04 -16.54 -1.60
CA MET A 196 -4.38 -15.23 -1.70
C MET A 196 -3.45 -15.15 -2.91
N GLN A 197 -2.81 -16.27 -3.29
CA GLN A 197 -2.08 -16.38 -4.56
C GLN A 197 -2.96 -16.04 -5.76
N ILE A 198 -4.12 -16.71 -5.88
CA ILE A 198 -5.07 -16.49 -6.99
C ILE A 198 -5.59 -15.05 -6.98
N ALA A 199 -5.81 -14.47 -5.80
CA ALA A 199 -6.27 -13.09 -5.66
C ALA A 199 -5.28 -12.04 -6.18
N LEU A 200 -3.97 -12.36 -6.27
CA LEU A 200 -2.94 -11.48 -6.81
C LEU A 200 -2.84 -11.52 -8.34
N ILE A 201 -3.33 -12.58 -9.00
CA ILE A 201 -3.29 -12.70 -10.48
C ILE A 201 -4.00 -11.52 -11.14
N PRO A 202 -5.25 -11.16 -10.77
CA PRO A 202 -5.92 -9.98 -11.31
C PRO A 202 -5.12 -8.69 -11.13
N PHE A 203 -4.36 -8.56 -10.04
CA PHE A 203 -3.57 -7.37 -9.75
C PHE A 203 -2.39 -7.28 -10.72
N VAL A 204 -1.66 -8.38 -10.92
CA VAL A 204 -0.58 -8.44 -11.90
C VAL A 204 -1.09 -8.24 -13.32
N LEU A 205 -2.22 -8.85 -13.70
CA LEU A 205 -2.84 -8.63 -15.01
C LEU A 205 -3.26 -7.18 -15.22
N PHE A 206 -3.77 -6.51 -14.19
CA PHE A 206 -4.05 -5.08 -14.24
C PHE A 206 -2.79 -4.26 -14.56
N LEU A 207 -1.68 -4.54 -13.87
CA LEU A 207 -0.42 -3.83 -14.13
C LEU A 207 0.05 -4.04 -15.56
N ILE A 208 0.02 -5.28 -16.07
CA ILE A 208 0.43 -5.59 -17.45
C ILE A 208 -0.47 -4.87 -18.45
N LYS A 209 -1.80 -4.98 -18.30
CA LYS A 209 -2.79 -4.40 -19.22
C LYS A 209 -2.66 -2.88 -19.34
N ASN A 210 -2.31 -2.21 -18.25
CA ASN A 210 -2.25 -0.75 -18.19
C ASN A 210 -0.82 -0.20 -18.30
N SER A 211 0.20 -1.05 -18.45
CA SER A 211 1.57 -0.60 -18.69
C SER A 211 1.82 -0.34 -20.17
N GLU A 212 2.76 0.55 -20.47
CA GLU A 212 3.20 0.76 -21.85
C GLU A 212 3.90 -0.46 -22.41
N GLN A 213 3.69 -0.72 -23.71
CA GLN A 213 4.36 -1.81 -24.42
C GLN A 213 5.89 -1.69 -24.35
N LYS A 214 6.44 -0.47 -24.49
CA LYS A 214 7.89 -0.23 -24.39
C LYS A 214 8.44 -0.60 -23.00
N GLN A 215 7.71 -0.26 -21.94
CA GLN A 215 8.08 -0.59 -20.56
C GLN A 215 8.06 -2.12 -20.35
N LEU A 216 7.00 -2.78 -20.81
CA LEU A 216 6.87 -4.24 -20.72
C LEU A 216 7.99 -4.94 -21.48
N LEU A 217 8.27 -4.53 -22.72
CA LEU A 217 9.34 -5.09 -23.52
C LEU A 217 10.70 -4.89 -22.84
N SER A 218 11.01 -3.67 -22.40
CA SER A 218 12.27 -3.40 -21.69
C SER A 218 12.41 -4.27 -20.44
N PHE A 219 11.35 -4.40 -19.66
CA PHE A 219 11.33 -5.26 -18.48
C PHE A 219 11.58 -6.72 -18.85
N PHE A 220 10.74 -7.33 -19.69
CA PHE A 220 10.89 -8.74 -20.05
C PHE A 220 12.20 -9.05 -20.79
N HIS A 221 12.75 -8.13 -21.59
CA HIS A 221 14.06 -8.34 -22.20
C HIS A 221 15.21 -8.33 -21.18
N SER A 222 15.11 -7.52 -20.12
CA SER A 222 16.12 -7.47 -19.05
C SER A 222 16.10 -8.67 -18.09
N LEU A 223 15.02 -9.44 -18.09
CA LEU A 223 14.83 -10.56 -17.17
C LEU A 223 15.56 -11.82 -17.62
N SER A 224 16.08 -12.57 -16.64
CA SER A 224 16.67 -13.88 -16.86
C SER A 224 15.63 -14.89 -17.38
N ILE A 225 16.11 -15.94 -18.07
CA ILE A 225 15.22 -17.01 -18.57
C ILE A 225 14.48 -17.69 -17.42
N SER A 226 15.16 -17.93 -16.29
CA SER A 226 14.54 -18.49 -15.09
C SER A 226 13.38 -17.64 -14.58
N PHE A 227 13.54 -16.31 -14.53
CA PHE A 227 12.46 -15.42 -14.12
C PHE A 227 11.27 -15.48 -15.09
N LYS A 228 11.51 -15.51 -16.40
CA LYS A 228 10.44 -15.66 -17.41
C LYS A 228 9.65 -16.94 -17.19
N CYS A 229 10.32 -18.05 -16.86
CA CYS A 229 9.68 -19.31 -16.53
C CYS A 229 8.82 -19.20 -15.26
N HIS A 230 9.33 -18.60 -14.17
CA HIS A 230 8.54 -18.37 -12.95
C HIS A 230 7.35 -17.44 -13.19
N PHE A 231 7.52 -16.42 -14.03
CA PHE A 231 6.43 -15.52 -14.40
C PHE A 231 5.32 -16.23 -15.18
N ILE A 232 5.68 -17.12 -16.11
CA ILE A 232 4.70 -17.96 -16.82
C ILE A 232 4.03 -18.94 -15.85
N SER A 233 4.80 -19.57 -14.96
CA SER A 233 4.31 -20.44 -13.89
C SER A 233 3.27 -19.73 -13.01
N PHE A 234 3.53 -18.47 -12.64
CA PHE A 234 2.63 -17.63 -11.87
C PHE A 234 1.28 -17.36 -12.56
N LEU A 235 1.25 -17.29 -13.90
CA LEU A 235 0.05 -16.99 -14.67
C LEU A 235 -0.81 -18.22 -15.02
N ASN A 236 -0.29 -19.44 -14.81
CA ASN A 236 -0.94 -20.71 -15.14
C ASN A 236 -1.62 -21.35 -13.92
#